data_AF-A0A354S841-F1
#
_entry.id   AF-A0A354S841-F1
#
_cell.length_a   1.000
_cell.length_b   1.000
_cell.length_c   1.000
_cell.angle_alpha   90.00
_cell.angle_beta   90.00
_cell.angle_gamma   90.00
#
_symmetry.space_group_name_H-M   'P 1'
#
loop_
_entity.id
_entity.type
_entity.pdbx_description
1 polymer ?
#
loop_
_entity_poly.entity_id
_entity_poly.type
_entity_poly.pdbx_seq_one_letter_code
_entity_poly.pdbx_strand_id
1 'polypeptide(L)'
;MTKTFDNDQRLTLDGYVDYGFANQDVKGELSLNYRYDPRRFGDVEWAYGDDYMMVNTYESIMGTFARGNYARRRYFTVAQRMEWFNGFYVRTSLDFSERSSIANLVMDTWSDDLFGALNPPKDFPTYTVAIAGVQVLIRPFQRYIFKRNRKFILGSDYPDIEIDYRWGIPGLFGSNVDYHQLRIESRDFIQWPRLGYSEWSAGAGSFFGANLDSIRFIEHKFFRGSDQRLFSMPTASFQALDSTYHTARAYVELYGIHHFQGAFLERIPWVNRLNLETAVGGSAVVIPSLGLQHVETFVGLERVFRIDNQLMKWGIYRVFTPGQTIGSGFQWKAGINIYDSYRGRWLY
;
A
#
# COMPACT_ATOMS: atom_id res chain seq x y z
N MET A 1 -0.72 -10.99 22.23
CA MET A 1 -0.66 -10.71 23.69
C MET A 1 0.04 -9.38 23.92
N THR A 2 -0.49 -8.50 24.75
CA THR A 2 0.14 -7.20 25.03
C THR A 2 0.30 -6.98 26.53
N LYS A 3 1.52 -6.66 26.97
CA LYS A 3 1.83 -6.22 28.33
C LYS A 3 2.27 -4.76 28.30
N THR A 4 1.59 -3.91 29.06
CA THR A 4 2.00 -2.51 29.26
C THR A 4 2.57 -2.38 30.67
N PHE A 5 3.75 -1.77 30.79
CA PHE A 5 4.45 -1.52 32.06
C PHE A 5 4.07 -0.15 32.63
N ASP A 6 4.39 0.09 33.91
CA ASP A 6 4.02 1.33 34.62
C ASP A 6 4.62 2.60 33.99
N ASN A 7 5.76 2.46 33.30
CA ASN A 7 6.42 3.54 32.57
C ASN A 7 5.87 3.73 31.14
N ASP A 8 4.68 3.21 30.83
CA ASP A 8 4.04 3.18 29.50
C ASP A 8 4.84 2.40 28.43
N GLN A 9 5.95 1.73 28.76
CA GLN A 9 6.59 0.79 27.85
C GLN A 9 5.65 -0.37 27.53
N ARG A 10 5.80 -0.96 26.36
CA ARG A 10 4.88 -2.00 25.89
C ARG A 10 5.63 -3.13 25.21
N LEU A 11 5.35 -4.35 25.64
CA LEU A 11 5.75 -5.56 24.95
C LEU A 11 4.51 -6.18 24.31
N THR A 12 4.58 -6.39 23.01
CA THR A 12 3.54 -7.05 22.23
C THR A 12 4.14 -8.29 21.58
N LEU A 13 3.52 -9.43 21.82
CA LEU A 13 3.85 -10.71 21.20
C LEU A 13 2.65 -11.13 20.37
N ASP A 14 2.80 -11.22 19.06
CA ASP A 14 1.76 -11.64 18.14
C ASP A 14 2.25 -12.82 17.31
N GLY A 15 1.34 -13.63 16.80
CA GLY A 15 1.70 -14.78 16.00
C GLY A 15 0.52 -15.66 15.69
N TYR A 16 0.72 -16.51 14.71
CA TYR A 16 -0.26 -17.49 14.24
C TYR A 16 0.46 -18.75 13.77
N VAL A 17 -0.26 -19.86 13.77
CA VAL A 17 0.21 -21.14 13.25
C VAL A 17 -0.92 -21.78 12.47
N ASP A 18 -0.64 -22.17 11.24
CA ASP A 18 -1.55 -22.84 10.33
C ASP A 18 -0.97 -24.18 9.90
N TYR A 19 -1.85 -25.16 9.64
CA TYR A 19 -1.46 -26.48 9.13
C TYR A 19 -2.25 -26.81 7.86
N GLY A 20 -1.53 -27.05 6.77
CA GLY A 20 -2.11 -27.44 5.49
C GLY A 20 -2.19 -28.95 5.35
N PHE A 21 -3.37 -29.54 5.53
CA PHE A 21 -3.54 -31.00 5.44
C PHE A 21 -3.16 -31.59 4.07
N ALA A 22 -3.41 -30.87 2.98
CA ALA A 22 -3.10 -31.32 1.62
C ALA A 22 -1.58 -31.38 1.34
N ASN A 23 -0.84 -30.40 1.86
CA ASN A 23 0.62 -30.29 1.66
C ASN A 23 1.43 -30.81 2.86
N GLN A 24 0.74 -31.20 3.94
CA GLN A 24 1.29 -31.63 5.22
C GLN A 24 2.32 -30.63 5.79
N ASP A 25 2.08 -29.34 5.59
CA ASP A 25 3.00 -28.26 5.95
C ASP A 25 2.48 -27.44 7.13
N VAL A 26 3.41 -27.01 7.99
CA VAL A 26 3.16 -26.02 9.03
C VAL A 26 3.63 -24.67 8.51
N LYS A 27 2.80 -23.64 8.71
CA LYS A 27 3.07 -22.24 8.41
C LYS A 27 2.80 -21.41 9.65
N GLY A 28 3.38 -20.24 9.71
CA GLY A 28 3.16 -19.34 10.83
C GLY A 28 4.17 -18.21 10.92
N GLU A 29 3.85 -17.26 11.77
CA GLU A 29 4.71 -16.16 12.15
C GLU A 29 4.71 -16.03 13.67
N LEU A 30 5.86 -15.65 14.22
CA LEU A 30 5.98 -15.08 15.55
C LEU A 30 6.61 -13.69 15.44
N SER A 31 5.95 -12.67 15.99
CA SER A 31 6.44 -11.30 16.02
C SER A 31 6.46 -10.73 17.45
N LEU A 32 7.52 -9.97 17.73
CA LEU A 32 7.75 -9.31 19.01
C LEU A 32 8.00 -7.84 18.77
N ASN A 33 7.17 -6.98 19.35
CA ASN A 33 7.35 -5.52 19.34
C ASN A 33 7.56 -5.02 20.77
N TYR A 34 8.69 -4.37 21.00
CA TYR A 34 9.01 -3.72 22.27
C TYR A 34 9.14 -2.21 22.10
N ARG A 35 8.16 -1.47 22.64
CA ARG A 35 8.18 -0.03 22.81
C ARG A 35 8.96 0.35 24.04
N TYR A 36 10.22 0.74 23.85
CA TYR A 36 11.15 1.12 24.93
C TYR A 36 11.12 2.62 25.23
N ASP A 37 10.75 3.49 24.28
CA ASP A 37 10.58 4.94 24.49
C ASP A 37 9.20 5.42 24.01
N PRO A 38 8.18 5.45 24.89
CA PRO A 38 6.82 5.84 24.49
C PRO A 38 6.65 7.33 24.15
N ARG A 39 7.62 8.20 24.50
CA ARG A 39 7.58 9.63 24.15
C ARG A 39 8.07 9.91 22.74
N ARG A 40 8.98 9.07 22.26
CA ARG A 40 9.59 9.16 20.93
C ARG A 40 9.20 8.02 20.00
N PHE A 41 8.20 7.22 20.37
CA PHE A 41 7.80 6.05 19.59
C PHE A 41 8.99 5.13 19.27
N GLY A 42 9.89 4.98 20.24
CA GLY A 42 11.05 4.10 20.17
C GLY A 42 10.60 2.65 20.29
N ASP A 43 10.58 1.96 19.17
CA ASP A 43 10.11 0.58 19.02
C ASP A 43 11.22 -0.28 18.42
N VAL A 44 11.37 -1.51 18.92
CA VAL A 44 12.15 -2.56 18.25
C VAL A 44 11.19 -3.71 17.91
N GLU A 45 11.21 -4.11 16.65
CA GLU A 45 10.37 -5.13 16.06
C GLU A 45 11.25 -6.30 15.62
N TRP A 46 10.83 -7.51 15.97
CA TRP A 46 11.42 -8.76 15.52
C TRP A 46 10.30 -9.61 14.93
N ALA A 47 10.53 -10.27 13.82
CA ALA A 47 9.61 -11.29 13.32
C ALA A 47 10.38 -12.45 12.72
N TYR A 48 9.86 -13.64 12.91
CA TYR A 48 10.32 -14.87 12.29
C TYR A 48 9.12 -15.65 11.79
N GLY A 49 9.18 -16.14 10.56
CA GLY A 49 8.05 -16.86 9.99
C GLY A 49 8.41 -17.73 8.78
N ASP A 50 7.51 -18.64 8.48
CA ASP A 50 7.43 -19.41 7.24
C ASP A 50 5.98 -19.24 6.76
N ASP A 51 5.77 -18.34 5.81
CA ASP A 51 4.46 -17.90 5.36
C ASP A 51 4.34 -17.84 3.83
N TYR A 52 3.14 -17.50 3.36
CA TYR A 52 2.86 -17.19 1.97
C TYR A 52 2.78 -15.68 1.80
N MET A 53 3.81 -15.09 1.20
CA MET A 53 3.85 -13.67 0.91
C MET A 53 3.15 -13.34 -0.41
N MET A 54 2.48 -12.20 -0.46
CA MET A 54 2.04 -11.62 -1.73
C MET A 54 3.23 -10.97 -2.44
N VAL A 55 3.42 -11.31 -3.71
CA VAL A 55 4.47 -10.74 -4.56
C VAL A 55 4.14 -9.30 -4.95
N ASN A 56 2.90 -9.06 -5.36
CA ASN A 56 2.36 -7.74 -5.61
C ASN A 56 1.26 -7.44 -4.57
N THR A 57 1.55 -6.55 -3.63
CA THR A 57 0.57 -6.04 -2.65
C THR A 57 -0.40 -5.02 -3.25
N TYR A 58 -0.14 -4.58 -4.48
CA TYR A 58 -0.93 -3.63 -5.25
C TYR A 58 -1.52 -4.34 -6.48
N GLU A 59 -2.19 -5.47 -6.28
CA GLU A 59 -2.81 -6.25 -7.34
C GLU A 59 -4.32 -5.96 -7.45
N SER A 60 -4.92 -6.25 -8.62
CA SER A 60 -6.39 -6.29 -8.79
C SER A 60 -7.07 -7.14 -7.71
N ILE A 61 -8.36 -6.95 -7.42
CA ILE A 61 -9.07 -7.77 -6.42
C ILE A 61 -8.95 -9.25 -6.79
N MET A 62 -9.14 -9.58 -8.07
CA MET A 62 -9.00 -10.95 -8.54
C MET A 62 -7.57 -11.47 -8.40
N GLY A 63 -6.57 -10.69 -8.80
CA GLY A 63 -5.16 -11.10 -8.68
C GLY A 63 -4.65 -11.12 -7.24
N THR A 64 -5.26 -10.38 -6.31
CA THR A 64 -4.97 -10.44 -4.87
C THR A 64 -5.20 -11.84 -4.34
N PHE A 65 -6.28 -12.50 -4.76
CA PHE A 65 -6.62 -13.85 -4.32
C PHE A 65 -6.09 -14.96 -5.25
N ALA A 66 -5.58 -14.59 -6.43
CA ALA A 66 -5.03 -15.54 -7.38
C ALA A 66 -3.66 -16.05 -6.91
N ARG A 67 -3.41 -17.36 -7.06
CA ARG A 67 -2.17 -17.99 -6.56
C ARG A 67 -0.92 -17.50 -7.28
N GLY A 68 -1.06 -17.00 -8.51
CA GLY A 68 0.02 -16.36 -9.27
C GLY A 68 0.66 -15.16 -8.56
N ASN A 69 -0.02 -14.58 -7.56
CA ASN A 69 0.47 -13.48 -6.75
C ASN A 69 1.13 -13.92 -5.44
N TYR A 70 1.27 -15.23 -5.18
CA TYR A 70 1.85 -15.73 -3.93
C TYR A 70 3.18 -16.45 -4.15
N ALA A 71 4.07 -16.27 -3.18
CA ALA A 71 5.32 -17.00 -3.04
C ALA A 71 5.47 -17.46 -1.60
N ARG A 72 6.20 -18.54 -1.37
CA ARG A 72 6.55 -18.95 -0.01
C ARG A 72 7.76 -18.15 0.43
N ARG A 73 7.72 -17.65 1.67
CA ARG A 73 8.79 -16.89 2.28
C ARG A 73 9.09 -17.47 3.66
N ARG A 74 10.35 -17.82 3.90
CA ARG A 74 10.87 -18.08 5.25
C ARG A 74 11.79 -16.93 5.62
N TYR A 75 11.52 -16.24 6.72
CA TYR A 75 12.18 -14.98 7.00
C TYR A 75 12.49 -14.76 8.47
N PHE A 76 13.46 -13.89 8.67
CA PHE A 76 13.77 -13.26 9.93
C PHE A 76 13.97 -11.77 9.66
N THR A 77 13.19 -10.93 10.33
CA THR A 77 13.28 -9.48 10.21
C THR A 77 13.54 -8.83 11.56
N VAL A 78 14.36 -7.79 11.53
CA VAL A 78 14.57 -6.90 12.68
C VAL A 78 14.38 -5.47 12.20
N ALA A 79 13.63 -4.68 12.95
CA ALA A 79 13.53 -3.26 12.68
C ALA A 79 13.57 -2.44 13.97
N GLN A 80 14.09 -1.23 13.88
CA GLN A 80 14.01 -0.24 14.92
C GLN A 80 13.40 1.02 14.34
N ARG A 81 12.48 1.64 15.07
CA ARG A 81 11.85 2.90 14.70
C ARG A 81 11.93 3.87 15.86
N MET A 82 12.22 5.14 15.58
CA MET A 82 12.12 6.21 16.56
C MET A 82 11.88 7.57 15.90
N GLU A 83 11.16 8.44 16.61
CA GLU A 83 11.13 9.87 16.39
C GLU A 83 12.35 10.54 17.05
N TRP A 84 13.29 11.03 16.24
CA TRP A 84 14.51 11.66 16.77
C TRP A 84 14.24 13.07 17.30
N PHE A 85 13.45 13.82 16.55
CA PHE A 85 12.90 15.13 16.93
C PHE A 85 11.52 15.28 16.31
N ASN A 86 10.74 16.28 16.74
CA ASN A 86 9.34 16.36 16.38
C ASN A 86 9.10 16.32 14.87
N GLY A 87 8.37 15.29 14.42
CA GLY A 87 8.05 15.09 13.01
C GLY A 87 9.14 14.38 12.19
N PHE A 88 10.30 14.05 12.74
CA PHE A 88 11.37 13.33 12.03
C PHE A 88 11.54 11.93 12.60
N TYR A 89 11.04 10.95 11.84
CA TYR A 89 11.07 9.55 12.18
C TYR A 89 12.09 8.83 11.31
N VAL A 90 12.86 7.94 11.93
CA VAL A 90 13.74 7.03 11.22
C VAL A 90 13.34 5.61 11.59
N ARG A 91 13.21 4.76 10.59
CA ARG A 91 13.09 3.31 10.73
C ARG A 91 14.25 2.65 10.00
N THR A 92 15.01 1.83 10.71
CA THR A 92 16.04 0.97 10.13
C THR A 92 15.55 -0.47 10.17
N SER A 93 15.87 -1.26 9.16
CA SER A 93 15.44 -2.66 9.10
C SER A 93 16.46 -3.57 8.43
N LEU A 94 16.48 -4.82 8.84
CA LEU A 94 17.16 -5.94 8.20
C LEU A 94 16.13 -7.03 7.92
N ASP A 95 16.03 -7.47 6.67
CA ASP A 95 15.22 -8.61 6.21
C ASP A 95 16.16 -9.68 5.70
N PHE A 96 16.09 -10.87 6.30
CA PHE A 96 16.71 -12.07 5.78
C PHE A 96 15.59 -13.01 5.38
N SER A 97 15.47 -13.33 4.10
CA SER A 97 14.40 -14.22 3.66
C SER A 97 14.85 -15.19 2.56
N GLU A 98 14.42 -16.45 2.68
CA GLU A 98 14.44 -17.43 1.61
C GLU A 98 13.08 -17.39 0.92
N ARG A 99 13.09 -17.21 -0.40
CA ARG A 99 11.87 -17.10 -1.22
C ARG A 99 11.83 -18.25 -2.21
N SER A 100 10.70 -18.95 -2.27
CA SER A 100 10.50 -20.11 -3.12
C SER A 100 9.13 -20.07 -3.81
N SER A 101 9.06 -20.67 -4.99
CA SER A 101 7.79 -20.80 -5.70
C SER A 101 6.85 -21.76 -4.96
N ILE A 102 5.55 -21.50 -5.08
CA ILE A 102 4.49 -22.38 -4.61
C ILE A 102 3.98 -23.33 -5.71
N ALA A 103 4.59 -23.33 -6.90
CA ALA A 103 4.12 -24.12 -8.05
C ALA A 103 4.01 -25.63 -7.79
N ASN A 104 4.77 -26.15 -6.82
CA ASN A 104 4.78 -27.58 -6.47
C ASN A 104 3.81 -27.96 -5.35
N LEU A 105 3.00 -27.03 -4.83
CA LEU A 105 2.01 -27.34 -3.81
C LEU A 105 0.76 -27.98 -4.44
N VAL A 106 0.16 -28.92 -3.70
CA VAL A 106 -1.19 -29.41 -3.97
C VAL A 106 -2.18 -28.29 -3.63
N MET A 107 -2.99 -27.91 -4.62
CA MET A 107 -3.96 -26.82 -4.48
C MET A 107 -5.33 -27.21 -5.04
N ASP A 108 -6.40 -26.61 -4.52
CA ASP A 108 -7.77 -26.92 -4.94
C ASP A 108 -8.07 -26.50 -6.39
N THR A 109 -8.92 -27.22 -7.11
CA THR A 109 -9.22 -26.88 -8.51
C THR A 109 -10.24 -25.75 -8.66
N TRP A 110 -11.06 -25.46 -7.63
CA TRP A 110 -12.14 -24.46 -7.73
C TRP A 110 -11.63 -23.06 -8.11
N SER A 111 -10.39 -22.73 -7.73
CA SER A 111 -9.83 -21.41 -7.96
C SER A 111 -9.29 -21.24 -9.38
N ASP A 112 -9.05 -22.35 -10.11
CA ASP A 112 -8.67 -22.31 -11.52
C ASP A 112 -9.84 -21.75 -12.36
N ASP A 113 -11.07 -22.18 -12.05
CA ASP A 113 -12.28 -21.69 -12.71
C ASP A 113 -12.56 -20.21 -12.39
N LEU A 114 -12.26 -19.78 -11.16
CA LEU A 114 -12.53 -18.41 -10.72
C LEU A 114 -11.49 -17.40 -11.22
N PHE A 115 -10.20 -17.73 -11.18
CA PHE A 115 -9.10 -16.80 -11.44
C PHE A 115 -8.44 -17.01 -12.81
N GLY A 116 -8.71 -18.13 -13.49
CA GLY A 116 -8.26 -18.41 -14.85
C GLY A 116 -6.76 -18.18 -15.04
N ALA A 117 -6.39 -17.37 -16.03
CA ALA A 117 -5.00 -17.09 -16.39
C ALA A 117 -4.17 -16.39 -15.29
N LEU A 118 -4.80 -15.79 -14.28
CA LEU A 118 -4.09 -15.17 -13.14
C LEU A 118 -3.71 -16.20 -12.07
N ASN A 119 -4.36 -17.36 -12.08
CA ASN A 119 -4.24 -18.35 -11.02
C ASN A 119 -2.91 -19.11 -11.01
N PRO A 120 -2.32 -19.54 -12.15
CA PRO A 120 -1.12 -20.36 -12.13
C PRO A 120 0.02 -19.69 -11.35
N PRO A 121 0.59 -20.36 -10.32
CA PRO A 121 1.76 -19.87 -9.62
C PRO A 121 2.92 -19.57 -10.57
N LYS A 122 3.65 -18.50 -10.31
CA LYS A 122 4.90 -18.22 -11.03
C LYS A 122 5.97 -19.17 -10.56
N ASP A 123 6.51 -19.98 -11.47
CA ASP A 123 7.64 -20.85 -11.17
C ASP A 123 8.96 -20.07 -11.25
N PHE A 124 9.78 -20.21 -10.21
CA PHE A 124 11.10 -19.57 -10.11
C PHE A 124 11.98 -20.33 -9.11
N PRO A 125 13.31 -20.35 -9.32
CA PRO A 125 14.22 -21.05 -8.41
C PRO A 125 14.25 -20.38 -7.04
N THR A 126 14.32 -21.19 -5.99
CA THR A 126 14.52 -20.71 -4.61
C THR A 126 15.78 -19.86 -4.52
N TYR A 127 15.70 -18.73 -3.84
CA TYR A 127 16.82 -17.83 -3.62
C TYR A 127 16.74 -17.16 -2.25
N THR A 128 17.89 -16.76 -1.73
CA THR A 128 17.98 -16.06 -0.45
C THR A 128 18.22 -14.57 -0.69
N VAL A 129 17.63 -13.74 0.16
CA VAL A 129 17.79 -12.29 0.15
C VAL A 129 18.22 -11.83 1.54
N ALA A 130 19.15 -10.89 1.55
CA ALA A 130 19.49 -10.07 2.71
C ALA A 130 19.32 -8.61 2.30
N ILE A 131 18.34 -7.92 2.87
CA ILE A 131 18.01 -6.53 2.52
C ILE A 131 18.12 -5.68 3.78
N ALA A 132 18.91 -4.62 3.69
CA ALA A 132 18.93 -3.56 4.70
C ALA A 132 18.12 -2.36 4.19
N GLY A 133 17.44 -1.68 5.10
CA GLY A 133 16.55 -0.57 4.79
C GLY A 133 16.69 0.58 5.78
N VAL A 134 16.59 1.80 5.26
CA VAL A 134 16.45 3.03 6.01
C VAL A 134 15.28 3.81 5.43
N GLN A 135 14.24 4.01 6.25
CA GLN A 135 13.07 4.80 5.92
C GLN A 135 13.04 6.03 6.82
N VAL A 136 12.98 7.21 6.21
CA VAL A 136 12.87 8.50 6.88
C VAL A 136 11.48 9.06 6.57
N LEU A 137 10.71 9.38 7.61
CA LEU A 137 9.43 10.07 7.49
C LEU A 137 9.55 11.44 8.13
N ILE A 138 9.27 12.47 7.34
CA ILE A 138 9.31 13.87 7.72
C ILE A 138 7.87 14.39 7.72
N ARG A 139 7.44 14.92 8.86
CA ARG A 139 6.15 15.57 9.10
C ARG A 139 6.40 16.99 9.59
N PRO A 140 6.51 17.96 8.67
CA PRO A 140 6.81 19.34 9.04
C PRO A 140 5.77 19.84 10.04
N PHE A 141 6.17 20.58 11.08
CA PHE A 141 5.25 21.23 12.04
C PHE A 141 4.19 20.30 12.67
N GLN A 142 4.52 19.02 12.87
CA GLN A 142 3.62 18.06 13.48
C GLN A 142 3.12 18.55 14.85
N ARG A 143 1.80 18.67 15.00
CA ARG A 143 1.13 18.99 16.28
C ARG A 143 1.08 17.74 17.15
N TYR A 144 1.29 17.91 18.45
CA TYR A 144 1.24 16.81 19.40
C TYR A 144 0.84 17.29 20.80
N ILE A 145 0.39 16.34 21.62
CA ILE A 145 0.19 16.52 23.07
C ILE A 145 0.91 15.42 23.83
N PHE A 146 1.47 15.76 24.99
CA PHE A 146 1.96 14.77 25.94
C PHE A 146 0.88 14.47 26.98
N LYS A 147 0.63 13.19 27.22
CA LYS A 147 -0.19 12.72 28.33
C LYS A 147 0.57 11.63 29.07
N ARG A 148 1.01 11.93 30.30
CA ARG A 148 1.93 11.11 31.09
C ARG A 148 3.22 10.83 30.31
N ASN A 149 3.63 9.57 30.17
CA ASN A 149 4.85 9.22 29.45
C ASN A 149 4.62 8.97 27.95
N ARG A 150 3.47 9.36 27.39
CA ARG A 150 3.11 9.12 25.98
C ARG A 150 2.93 10.41 25.19
N LYS A 151 3.43 10.38 23.95
CA LYS A 151 3.17 11.40 22.94
C LYS A 151 1.98 10.98 22.08
N PHE A 152 1.04 11.90 21.85
CA PHE A 152 -0.09 11.73 20.94
C PHE A 152 0.03 12.74 19.80
N ILE A 153 0.05 12.23 18.57
CA ILE A 153 0.17 13.04 17.36
C ILE A 153 -1.23 13.54 16.97
N LEU A 154 -1.35 14.85 16.71
CA LEU A 154 -2.59 15.49 16.27
C LEU A 154 -2.63 15.75 14.76
N GLY A 155 -1.54 15.44 14.05
CA GLY A 155 -1.40 15.65 12.61
C GLY A 155 -0.53 16.85 12.25
N SER A 156 -0.43 17.13 10.96
CA SER A 156 0.23 18.32 10.39
C SER A 156 -0.68 18.95 9.34
N ASP A 157 -0.47 20.24 9.10
CA ASP A 157 -1.08 20.98 7.99
C ASP A 157 -0.18 20.97 6.73
N TYR A 158 0.95 20.26 6.78
CA TYR A 158 1.91 20.08 5.70
C TYR A 158 1.96 18.61 5.27
N PRO A 159 2.36 18.33 4.02
CA PRO A 159 2.48 16.97 3.53
C PRO A 159 3.48 16.14 4.33
N ASP A 160 3.17 14.84 4.46
CA ASP A 160 4.15 13.84 4.87
C ASP A 160 5.13 13.64 3.70
N ILE A 161 6.43 13.57 4.00
CA ILE A 161 7.49 13.23 3.04
C ILE A 161 8.18 11.98 3.54
N GLU A 162 8.22 10.94 2.72
CA GLU A 162 8.81 9.65 3.03
C GLU A 162 9.96 9.37 2.06
N ILE A 163 11.12 9.02 2.59
CA ILE A 163 12.30 8.62 1.83
C ILE A 163 12.66 7.21 2.27
N ASP A 164 12.59 6.25 1.37
CA ASP A 164 12.90 4.84 1.61
C ASP A 164 14.11 4.45 0.76
N TYR A 165 15.18 4.06 1.44
CA TYR A 165 16.40 3.55 0.81
C TYR A 165 16.63 2.11 1.25
N ARG A 166 16.71 1.20 0.29
CA ARG A 166 16.93 -0.23 0.53
C ARG A 166 18.13 -0.70 -0.27
N TRP A 167 18.88 -1.64 0.28
CA TRP A 167 19.94 -2.29 -0.47
C TRP A 167 20.05 -3.77 -0.13
N GLY A 168 20.23 -4.57 -1.18
CA GLY A 168 20.59 -5.97 -1.07
C GLY A 168 22.06 -6.11 -0.67
N ILE A 169 22.35 -7.08 0.19
CA ILE A 169 23.71 -7.38 0.63
C ILE A 169 24.08 -8.75 0.05
N PRO A 170 24.89 -8.82 -1.02
CA PRO A 170 25.30 -10.10 -1.59
C PRO A 170 26.19 -10.89 -0.61
N GLY A 171 26.04 -12.22 -0.60
CA GLY A 171 26.85 -13.15 0.19
C GLY A 171 26.47 -13.29 1.67
N LEU A 172 25.79 -12.30 2.26
CA LEU A 172 25.33 -12.38 3.65
C LEU A 172 24.24 -13.46 3.79
N PHE A 173 24.49 -14.48 4.61
CA PHE A 173 23.64 -15.70 4.72
C PHE A 173 23.29 -16.36 3.37
N GLY A 174 24.19 -16.26 2.38
CA GLY A 174 23.95 -16.82 1.04
C GLY A 174 23.04 -15.96 0.15
N SER A 175 22.81 -14.69 0.50
CA SER A 175 22.02 -13.75 -0.30
C SER A 175 22.55 -13.61 -1.74
N ASN A 176 21.65 -13.70 -2.72
CA ASN A 176 21.92 -13.56 -4.15
C ASN A 176 21.51 -12.20 -4.71
N VAL A 177 21.19 -11.24 -3.84
CA VAL A 177 20.61 -9.96 -4.22
C VAL A 177 21.63 -8.84 -4.07
N ASP A 178 21.85 -8.11 -5.16
CA ASP A 178 22.75 -6.97 -5.23
C ASP A 178 22.08 -5.82 -6.00
N TYR A 179 21.33 -5.00 -5.28
CA TYR A 179 20.74 -3.77 -5.81
C TYR A 179 20.58 -2.74 -4.70
N HIS A 180 20.43 -1.49 -5.10
CA HIS A 180 19.99 -0.38 -4.28
C HIS A 180 18.67 0.14 -4.83
N GLN A 181 17.79 0.59 -3.96
CA GLN A 181 16.51 1.19 -4.32
C GLN A 181 16.36 2.48 -3.52
N LEU A 182 16.02 3.57 -4.21
CA LEU A 182 15.60 4.82 -3.59
C LEU A 182 14.18 5.12 -4.01
N ARG A 183 13.33 5.45 -3.05
CA ARG A 183 11.97 5.91 -3.26
C ARG A 183 11.72 7.15 -2.41
N ILE A 184 11.08 8.13 -3.02
CA ILE A 184 10.61 9.34 -2.37
C ILE A 184 9.11 9.40 -2.64
N GLU A 185 8.32 9.54 -1.59
CA GLU A 185 6.88 9.69 -1.64
C GLU A 185 6.47 10.91 -0.83
N SER A 186 5.52 11.69 -1.33
CA SER A 186 4.86 12.73 -0.57
C SER A 186 3.37 12.59 -0.68
N ARG A 187 2.67 12.76 0.43
CA ARG A 187 1.21 12.60 0.52
C ARG A 187 0.61 13.61 1.46
N ASP A 188 -0.59 14.06 1.16
CA ASP A 188 -1.31 15.01 2.00
C ASP A 188 -2.82 14.82 1.95
N PHE A 189 -3.47 15.30 3.00
CA PHE A 189 -4.90 15.46 3.11
C PHE A 189 -5.20 16.92 3.44
N ILE A 190 -5.89 17.60 2.54
CA ILE A 190 -6.18 19.02 2.66
C ILE A 190 -7.69 19.21 2.81
N GLN A 191 -8.12 19.75 3.95
CA GLN A 191 -9.51 20.16 4.15
C GLN A 191 -9.71 21.59 3.66
N TRP A 192 -10.59 21.77 2.67
CA TRP A 192 -10.97 23.07 2.12
C TRP A 192 -12.28 23.54 2.74
N PRO A 193 -12.30 24.66 3.48
CA PRO A 193 -13.54 25.19 4.04
C PRO A 193 -14.57 25.43 2.92
N ARG A 194 -15.75 24.80 3.04
CA ARG A 194 -16.89 24.91 2.10
C ARG A 194 -16.66 24.34 0.69
N LEU A 195 -15.48 23.79 0.40
CA LEU A 195 -15.17 23.15 -0.89
C LEU A 195 -14.85 21.66 -0.72
N GLY A 196 -14.96 21.11 0.49
CA GLY A 196 -14.73 19.70 0.74
C GLY A 196 -13.27 19.40 1.07
N TYR A 197 -12.70 18.31 0.55
CA TYR A 197 -11.33 17.90 0.86
C TYR A 197 -10.60 17.29 -0.35
N SER A 198 -9.28 17.43 -0.37
CA SER A 198 -8.40 16.81 -1.35
C SER A 198 -7.48 15.78 -0.69
N GLU A 199 -7.22 14.71 -1.41
CA GLU A 199 -6.19 13.73 -1.09
C GLU A 199 -5.28 13.58 -2.31
N TRP A 200 -3.98 13.60 -2.09
CA TRP A 200 -3.01 13.41 -3.16
C TRP A 200 -1.78 12.68 -2.67
N SER A 201 -1.12 11.99 -3.60
CA SER A 201 0.20 11.39 -3.40
C SER A 201 1.04 11.55 -4.66
N ALA A 202 2.32 11.81 -4.47
CA ALA A 202 3.31 11.85 -5.54
C ALA A 202 4.49 11.00 -5.13
N GLY A 203 4.94 10.12 -6.02
CA GLY A 203 6.04 9.20 -5.80
C GLY A 203 7.04 9.25 -6.93
N ALA A 204 8.31 9.09 -6.60
CA ALA A 204 9.36 8.85 -7.57
C ALA A 204 10.38 7.88 -6.99
N GLY A 205 11.00 7.08 -7.83
CA GLY A 205 12.02 6.16 -7.38
C GLY A 205 12.83 5.55 -8.50
N SER A 206 13.90 4.89 -8.13
CA SER A 206 14.75 4.13 -9.05
C SER A 206 15.50 3.03 -8.32
N PHE A 207 15.98 2.07 -9.10
CA PHE A 207 16.93 1.06 -8.66
C PHE A 207 18.30 1.38 -9.25
N PHE A 208 19.35 0.99 -8.53
CA PHE A 208 20.75 1.16 -8.91
C PHE A 208 21.50 -0.14 -8.62
N GLY A 209 22.49 -0.49 -9.45
CA GLY A 209 23.27 -1.71 -9.30
C GLY A 209 24.00 -2.08 -10.59
N ALA A 210 24.93 -3.03 -10.51
CA ALA A 210 25.72 -3.46 -11.66
C ALA A 210 24.86 -4.18 -12.73
N ASN A 211 23.80 -4.88 -12.33
CA ASN A 211 22.91 -5.59 -13.25
C ASN A 211 21.44 -5.50 -12.80
N LEU A 212 20.73 -4.47 -13.26
CA LEU A 212 19.31 -4.27 -12.93
C LEU A 212 18.40 -5.36 -13.48
N ASP A 213 18.77 -6.03 -14.58
CA ASP A 213 17.99 -7.12 -15.16
C ASP A 213 18.09 -8.43 -14.35
N SER A 214 19.09 -8.53 -13.47
CA SER A 214 19.21 -9.65 -12.53
C SER A 214 18.23 -9.55 -11.34
N ILE A 215 17.68 -8.36 -11.09
CA ILE A 215 16.73 -8.12 -10.00
C ILE A 215 15.48 -8.94 -10.27
N ARG A 216 15.17 -9.85 -9.36
CA ARG A 216 14.00 -10.73 -9.45
C ARG A 216 12.72 -9.89 -9.41
N PHE A 217 11.72 -10.30 -10.20
CA PHE A 217 10.44 -9.59 -10.33
C PHE A 217 9.74 -9.36 -8.97
N ILE A 218 9.98 -10.22 -7.98
CA ILE A 218 9.45 -10.08 -6.61
C ILE A 218 9.95 -8.79 -5.94
N GLU A 219 11.13 -8.29 -6.31
CA GLU A 219 11.70 -7.06 -5.77
C GLU A 219 11.33 -5.81 -6.58
N HIS A 220 10.59 -5.96 -7.69
CA HIS A 220 10.24 -4.84 -8.55
C HIS A 220 9.20 -3.94 -7.87
N LYS A 221 9.16 -2.67 -8.27
CA LYS A 221 8.03 -1.80 -7.91
C LYS A 221 6.87 -2.12 -8.84
N PHE A 222 5.71 -2.41 -8.25
CA PHE A 222 4.46 -2.61 -8.98
C PHE A 222 3.61 -1.34 -9.01
N PHE A 223 2.87 -1.17 -10.11
CA PHE A 223 1.89 -0.12 -10.35
C PHE A 223 0.56 -0.78 -10.66
N ARG A 224 -0.44 -0.48 -9.83
CA ARG A 224 -1.73 -1.14 -9.88
C ARG A 224 -2.64 -0.52 -10.91
N GLY A 225 -3.11 -1.35 -11.84
CA GLY A 225 -4.37 -1.13 -12.53
C GLY A 225 -5.55 -1.56 -11.64
N SER A 226 -6.64 -0.81 -11.75
CA SER A 226 -7.93 -1.10 -11.13
C SER A 226 -8.66 -2.25 -11.82
N ASP A 227 -9.63 -2.85 -11.14
CA ASP A 227 -10.50 -3.86 -11.74
C ASP A 227 -11.52 -3.24 -12.71
N GLN A 228 -11.99 -4.04 -13.67
CA GLN A 228 -13.08 -3.62 -14.56
C GLN A 228 -14.34 -3.31 -13.74
N ARG A 229 -15.01 -2.20 -14.04
CA ARG A 229 -16.24 -1.70 -13.41
C ARG A 229 -16.14 -1.37 -11.92
N LEU A 230 -15.02 -1.65 -11.26
CA LEU A 230 -14.81 -1.31 -9.86
C LEU A 230 -13.83 -0.14 -9.73
N PHE A 231 -14.22 0.83 -8.93
CA PHE A 231 -13.38 1.97 -8.61
C PHE A 231 -12.48 1.58 -7.44
N SER A 232 -11.18 1.63 -7.66
CA SER A 232 -10.18 1.30 -6.65
C SER A 232 -9.65 2.56 -5.98
N MET A 233 -8.79 2.39 -4.99
CA MET A 233 -8.22 3.48 -4.18
C MET A 233 -7.48 4.51 -5.07
N PRO A 234 -8.04 5.71 -5.29
CA PRO A 234 -7.59 6.65 -6.32
C PRO A 234 -6.28 7.36 -5.99
N THR A 235 -5.77 7.18 -4.78
CA THR A 235 -4.50 7.67 -4.23
C THR A 235 -3.35 6.65 -4.36
N ALA A 236 -3.64 5.43 -4.82
CA ALA A 236 -2.67 4.33 -4.91
C ALA A 236 -2.86 3.39 -6.12
N SER A 237 -3.84 3.66 -6.99
CA SER A 237 -4.13 2.80 -8.14
C SER A 237 -4.76 3.57 -9.30
N PHE A 238 -4.41 3.14 -10.51
CA PHE A 238 -4.90 3.70 -11.77
C PHE A 238 -6.22 3.06 -12.17
N GLN A 239 -7.19 3.88 -12.54
CA GLN A 239 -8.54 3.51 -12.93
C GLN A 239 -8.66 3.03 -14.38
N ALA A 240 -7.75 3.41 -15.27
CA ALA A 240 -7.80 3.07 -16.70
C ALA A 240 -6.72 2.07 -17.15
N LEU A 241 -5.71 1.78 -16.33
CA LEU A 241 -4.73 0.75 -16.65
C LEU A 241 -5.39 -0.64 -16.67
N ASP A 242 -5.18 -1.35 -17.76
CA ASP A 242 -5.76 -2.68 -18.02
C ASP A 242 -5.02 -3.82 -17.32
N SER A 243 -3.80 -3.53 -16.85
CA SER A 243 -2.86 -4.50 -16.33
C SER A 243 -1.98 -3.88 -15.24
N THR A 244 -1.34 -4.75 -14.47
CA THR A 244 -0.35 -4.38 -13.46
C THR A 244 1.02 -4.27 -14.11
N TYR A 245 1.61 -3.07 -14.06
CA TYR A 245 2.97 -2.83 -14.53
C TYR A 245 3.97 -2.99 -13.40
N HIS A 246 5.20 -3.36 -13.73
CA HIS A 246 6.28 -3.46 -12.76
C HIS A 246 7.61 -3.04 -13.36
N THR A 247 8.49 -2.49 -12.53
CA THR A 247 9.82 -2.06 -12.98
C THR A 247 10.86 -2.15 -11.87
N ALA A 248 12.09 -2.47 -12.28
CA ALA A 248 13.31 -2.30 -11.50
C ALA A 248 14.15 -1.12 -12.03
N ARG A 249 13.49 -0.06 -12.49
CA ARG A 249 14.13 1.15 -13.06
C ARG A 249 13.42 2.41 -12.58
N ALA A 250 13.84 3.57 -13.09
CA ALA A 250 13.27 4.85 -12.73
C ALA A 250 11.77 4.94 -13.06
N TYR A 251 11.01 5.59 -12.18
CA TYR A 251 9.59 5.85 -12.36
C TYR A 251 9.17 7.13 -11.63
N VAL A 252 8.04 7.68 -12.08
CA VAL A 252 7.30 8.75 -11.41
C VAL A 252 5.82 8.40 -11.42
N GLU A 253 5.14 8.56 -10.29
CA GLU A 253 3.71 8.35 -10.12
C GLU A 253 3.07 9.54 -9.41
N LEU A 254 1.84 9.89 -9.80
CA LEU A 254 1.05 10.96 -9.21
C LEU A 254 -0.40 10.49 -9.12
N TYR A 255 -1.03 10.79 -8.00
CA TYR A 255 -2.42 10.49 -7.74
C TYR A 255 -3.08 11.68 -7.03
N GLY A 256 -4.35 11.93 -7.32
CA GLY A 256 -5.10 12.98 -6.66
C GLY A 256 -6.60 12.83 -6.85
N ILE A 257 -7.35 13.12 -5.79
CA ILE A 257 -8.80 13.19 -5.80
C ILE A 257 -9.26 14.34 -4.90
N HIS A 258 -10.34 14.99 -5.32
CA HIS A 258 -11.00 16.03 -4.57
C HIS A 258 -12.49 15.72 -4.46
N HIS A 259 -13.00 15.70 -3.25
CA HIS A 259 -14.41 15.49 -2.93
C HIS A 259 -15.02 16.81 -2.51
N PHE A 260 -16.04 17.26 -3.24
CA PHE A 260 -16.63 18.58 -3.03
C PHE A 260 -17.62 18.64 -1.85
N GLN A 261 -17.97 17.51 -1.24
CA GLN A 261 -18.90 17.43 -0.09
C GLN A 261 -20.16 18.30 -0.26
N GLY A 262 -20.84 18.16 -1.41
CA GLY A 262 -22.07 18.88 -1.68
C GLY A 262 -21.92 20.35 -2.11
N ALA A 263 -20.70 20.91 -2.14
CA ALA A 263 -20.45 22.34 -2.41
C ALA A 263 -21.15 22.89 -3.67
N PHE A 264 -21.33 22.06 -4.69
CA PHE A 264 -22.04 22.40 -5.94
C PHE A 264 -23.46 21.84 -6.00
N LEU A 265 -23.63 20.53 -5.81
CA LEU A 265 -24.91 19.85 -6.10
C LEU A 265 -26.03 20.18 -5.11
N GLU A 266 -25.71 20.49 -3.86
CA GLU A 266 -26.71 20.87 -2.85
C GLU A 266 -27.37 22.21 -3.15
N ARG A 267 -26.75 23.06 -3.98
CA ARG A 267 -27.32 24.35 -4.38
C ARG A 267 -28.42 24.22 -5.43
N ILE A 268 -28.59 23.05 -6.04
CA ILE A 268 -29.61 22.79 -7.06
C ILE A 268 -30.85 22.19 -6.36
N PRO A 269 -32.00 22.91 -6.25
CA PRO A 269 -33.09 22.54 -5.34
C PRO A 269 -33.65 21.12 -5.51
N TRP A 270 -33.73 20.62 -6.74
CA TRP A 270 -34.24 19.28 -7.03
C TRP A 270 -33.20 18.18 -6.80
N VAL A 271 -31.91 18.49 -6.96
CA VAL A 271 -30.79 17.54 -6.77
C VAL A 271 -30.41 17.43 -5.30
N ASN A 272 -30.58 18.51 -4.52
CA ASN A 272 -30.28 18.53 -3.09
C ASN A 272 -31.00 17.41 -2.32
N ARG A 273 -32.22 17.03 -2.73
CA ARG A 273 -32.98 15.92 -2.11
C ARG A 273 -32.28 14.56 -2.22
N LEU A 274 -31.35 14.41 -3.17
CA LEU A 274 -30.61 13.18 -3.39
C LEU A 274 -29.34 13.07 -2.54
N ASN A 275 -28.92 14.16 -1.87
CA ASN A 275 -27.68 14.25 -1.08
C ASN A 275 -26.46 13.71 -1.83
N LEU A 276 -26.31 14.12 -3.10
CA LEU A 276 -25.19 13.71 -3.96
C LEU A 276 -23.99 14.64 -3.76
N GLU A 277 -22.82 14.05 -3.72
CA GLU A 277 -21.53 14.73 -3.73
C GLU A 277 -20.85 14.52 -5.09
N THR A 278 -20.06 15.49 -5.53
CA THR A 278 -19.18 15.33 -6.71
C THR A 278 -17.76 15.02 -6.26
N ALA A 279 -17.08 14.18 -7.03
CA ALA A 279 -15.64 13.97 -6.90
C ALA A 279 -14.96 14.18 -8.26
N VAL A 280 -13.75 14.73 -8.25
CA VAL A 280 -12.89 14.84 -9.43
C VAL A 280 -11.50 14.40 -9.03
N GLY A 281 -10.84 13.64 -9.88
CA GLY A 281 -9.45 13.27 -9.65
C GLY A 281 -8.74 12.88 -10.93
N GLY A 282 -7.49 12.47 -10.75
CA GLY A 282 -6.65 11.99 -11.82
C GLY A 282 -5.39 11.34 -11.29
N SER A 283 -4.72 10.64 -12.19
CA SER A 283 -3.49 9.94 -11.89
C SER A 283 -2.58 9.95 -13.11
N ALA A 284 -1.27 9.94 -12.88
CA ALA A 284 -0.29 9.89 -13.95
C ALA A 284 0.87 8.97 -13.56
N VAL A 285 1.42 8.26 -14.53
CA VAL A 285 2.62 7.45 -14.36
C VAL A 285 3.52 7.56 -15.57
N VAL A 286 4.82 7.66 -15.29
CA VAL A 286 5.88 7.62 -16.30
C VAL A 286 6.89 6.56 -15.90
N ILE A 287 7.07 5.57 -16.76
CA ILE A 287 8.07 4.50 -16.61
C ILE A 287 8.90 4.48 -17.90
N PRO A 288 10.03 5.22 -17.96
CA PRO A 288 10.83 5.35 -19.18
C PRO A 288 11.29 4.02 -19.76
N SER A 289 11.59 3.04 -18.91
CA SER A 289 12.08 1.73 -19.34
C SER A 289 11.05 0.87 -20.05
N LEU A 290 9.76 1.12 -19.83
CA LEU A 290 8.66 0.45 -20.51
C LEU A 290 8.09 1.29 -21.66
N GLY A 291 8.62 2.50 -21.86
CA GLY A 291 7.99 3.50 -22.74
C GLY A 291 6.59 3.92 -22.27
N LEU A 292 6.24 3.66 -21.00
CA LEU A 292 4.91 3.91 -20.47
C LEU A 292 4.79 5.37 -20.05
N GLN A 293 3.84 6.07 -20.66
CA GLN A 293 3.37 7.39 -20.26
C GLN A 293 1.85 7.33 -20.22
N HIS A 294 1.27 7.34 -19.03
CA HIS A 294 -0.16 7.22 -18.84
C HIS A 294 -0.68 8.36 -17.97
N VAL A 295 -1.81 8.94 -18.39
CA VAL A 295 -2.51 9.99 -17.66
C VAL A 295 -3.99 9.67 -17.72
N GLU A 296 -4.65 9.72 -16.58
CA GLU A 296 -6.08 9.51 -16.47
C GLU A 296 -6.72 10.55 -15.57
N THR A 297 -7.99 10.80 -15.84
CA THR A 297 -8.84 11.69 -15.05
C THR A 297 -10.17 11.00 -14.84
N PHE A 298 -10.85 11.32 -13.75
CA PHE A 298 -12.16 10.77 -13.48
C PHE A 298 -13.06 11.76 -12.77
N VAL A 299 -14.35 11.64 -13.05
CA VAL A 299 -15.41 12.44 -12.43
C VAL A 299 -16.42 11.49 -11.81
N GLY A 300 -16.73 11.69 -10.55
CA GLY A 300 -17.60 10.85 -9.74
C GLY A 300 -18.84 11.56 -9.21
N LEU A 301 -19.92 10.80 -9.10
CA LEU A 301 -21.07 11.13 -8.27
C LEU A 301 -21.12 10.16 -7.10
N GLU A 302 -21.10 10.70 -5.89
CA GLU A 302 -21.01 9.95 -4.65
C GLU A 302 -22.22 10.21 -3.76
N ARG A 303 -22.53 9.28 -2.86
CA ARG A 303 -23.54 9.46 -1.84
C ARG A 303 -23.18 8.72 -0.57
N VAL A 304 -23.29 9.43 0.55
CA VAL A 304 -23.11 8.87 1.88
C VAL A 304 -24.41 8.21 2.35
N PHE A 305 -24.26 7.03 2.96
CA PHE A 305 -25.32 6.29 3.60
C PHE A 305 -24.79 5.67 4.90
N ARG A 306 -25.70 5.23 5.76
CA ARG A 306 -25.35 4.60 7.03
C ARG A 306 -25.92 3.20 7.08
N ILE A 307 -25.09 2.24 7.45
CA ILE A 307 -25.52 0.88 7.85
C ILE A 307 -25.16 0.75 9.32
N ASP A 308 -26.17 0.58 10.18
CA ASP A 308 -26.04 0.59 11.63
C ASP A 308 -25.26 1.81 12.15
N ASN A 309 -24.07 1.59 12.72
CA ASN A 309 -23.19 2.64 13.23
C ASN A 309 -22.07 3.02 12.23
N GLN A 310 -22.00 2.37 11.07
CA GLN A 310 -20.95 2.58 10.08
C GLN A 310 -21.43 3.53 8.97
N LEU A 311 -20.67 4.59 8.75
CA LEU A 311 -20.85 5.45 7.57
C LEU A 311 -20.12 4.83 6.38
N MET A 312 -20.85 4.74 5.27
CA MET A 312 -20.37 4.23 3.99
C MET A 312 -20.70 5.24 2.90
N LYS A 313 -19.94 5.20 1.82
CA LYS A 313 -20.12 6.06 0.66
C LYS A 313 -20.06 5.19 -0.58
N TRP A 314 -21.08 5.24 -1.42
CA TRP A 314 -20.99 4.65 -2.75
C TRP A 314 -20.75 5.75 -3.77
N GLY A 315 -20.11 5.41 -4.89
CA GLY A 315 -19.87 6.36 -5.98
C GLY A 315 -19.89 5.69 -7.34
N ILE A 316 -20.33 6.43 -8.35
CA ILE A 316 -20.19 6.06 -9.76
C ILE A 316 -19.26 7.06 -10.42
N TYR A 317 -18.21 6.56 -11.05
CA TYR A 317 -17.14 7.35 -11.65
C TYR A 317 -17.05 7.07 -13.14
N ARG A 318 -16.82 8.13 -13.91
CA ARG A 318 -16.48 8.04 -15.32
C ARG A 318 -15.00 8.38 -15.49
N VAL A 319 -14.26 7.51 -16.17
CA VAL A 319 -12.81 7.61 -16.37
C VAL A 319 -12.50 8.05 -17.80
N PHE A 320 -11.47 8.88 -17.94
CA PHE A 320 -11.00 9.46 -19.18
C PHE A 320 -9.47 9.39 -19.26
N THR A 321 -8.94 9.00 -20.41
CA THR A 321 -7.50 8.96 -20.71
C THR A 321 -7.28 9.81 -21.96
N PRO A 322 -6.64 10.99 -21.85
CA PRO A 322 -6.44 11.87 -22.99
C PRO A 322 -5.70 11.17 -24.13
N GLY A 323 -6.25 11.20 -25.34
CA GLY A 323 -5.61 10.65 -26.53
C GLY A 323 -5.64 9.12 -26.66
N GLN A 324 -6.31 8.39 -25.76
CA GLN A 324 -6.44 6.94 -25.85
C GLN A 324 -7.90 6.49 -25.70
N THR A 325 -8.27 5.45 -26.44
CA THR A 325 -9.56 4.77 -26.28
C THR A 325 -9.50 3.81 -25.09
N ILE A 326 -10.29 4.09 -24.05
CA ILE A 326 -10.41 3.21 -22.88
C ILE A 326 -11.40 2.08 -23.20
N GLY A 327 -11.03 0.84 -22.86
CA GLY A 327 -11.94 -0.32 -22.96
C GLY A 327 -13.24 -0.09 -22.19
N SER A 328 -14.37 -0.56 -22.71
CA SER A 328 -15.70 -0.28 -22.13
C SER A 328 -15.84 -0.65 -20.64
N GLY A 329 -15.11 -1.67 -20.18
CA GLY A 329 -15.07 -2.11 -18.78
C GLY A 329 -14.40 -1.13 -17.82
N PHE A 330 -13.61 -0.17 -18.31
CA PHE A 330 -12.88 0.80 -17.48
C PHE A 330 -13.48 2.21 -17.52
N GLN A 331 -14.39 2.48 -18.47
CA GLN A 331 -15.00 3.80 -18.65
C GLN A 331 -15.93 4.21 -17.50
N TRP A 332 -16.70 3.25 -16.97
CA TRP A 332 -17.65 3.48 -15.88
C TRP A 332 -17.34 2.53 -14.73
N LYS A 333 -17.29 3.08 -13.52
CA LYS A 333 -16.87 2.35 -12.33
C LYS A 333 -17.77 2.64 -11.16
N ALA A 334 -17.99 1.64 -10.32
CA ALA A 334 -18.66 1.76 -9.04
C ALA A 334 -17.66 1.52 -7.91
N GLY A 335 -17.68 2.36 -6.89
CA GLY A 335 -16.84 2.26 -5.70
C GLY A 335 -17.66 2.31 -4.43
N ILE A 336 -17.14 1.69 -3.37
CA ILE A 336 -17.64 1.86 -2.01
C ILE A 336 -16.46 2.23 -1.12
N ASN A 337 -16.66 3.22 -0.26
CA ASN A 337 -15.71 3.63 0.77
C ASN A 337 -16.37 3.60 2.15
N ILE A 338 -15.57 3.35 3.18
CA ILE A 338 -15.95 3.24 4.59
C ILE A 338 -15.29 4.40 5.34
N TYR A 339 -16.05 5.06 6.22
CA TYR A 339 -15.53 6.15 7.03
C TYR A 339 -14.75 5.64 8.25
N ASP A 340 -13.54 6.14 8.45
CA ASP A 340 -12.75 5.92 9.67
C ASP A 340 -13.09 7.00 10.71
N SER A 341 -13.87 6.60 11.73
CA SER A 341 -14.26 7.49 12.82
C SER A 341 -13.10 7.92 13.72
N TYR A 342 -11.99 7.19 13.75
CA TYR A 342 -10.81 7.55 14.55
C TYR A 342 -9.97 8.61 13.86
N ARG A 343 -9.81 8.51 12.53
CA ARG A 343 -9.08 9.50 11.72
C ARG A 343 -9.95 10.67 11.28
N GLY A 344 -11.27 10.50 11.31
CA GLY A 344 -12.23 11.50 10.83
C GLY A 344 -12.22 11.66 9.31
N ARG A 345 -11.83 10.61 8.57
CA ARG A 345 -11.60 10.64 7.11
C ARG A 345 -12.17 9.38 6.45
N TRP A 346 -12.42 9.44 5.15
CA TRP A 346 -12.75 8.26 4.36
C TRP A 346 -11.51 7.39 4.16
N LEU A 347 -11.67 6.06 4.08
CA LEU A 347 -10.57 5.11 3.85
C LEU A 347 -10.23 5.10 2.34
N TYR A 348 -9.57 6.16 1.88
CA TYR A 348 -8.85 6.18 0.62
C TYR A 348 -7.35 6.00 0.83
#